data_AF-A0A816SS56-F1
#
_entry.id   AF-A0A816SS56-F1
#
_cell.length_a   1.000
_cell.length_b   1.000
_cell.length_c   1.000
_cell.angle_alpha   90.00
_cell.angle_beta   90.00
_cell.angle_gamma   90.00
#
_symmetry.space_group_name_H-M   'P 1'
#
loop_
_entity.id
_entity.type
_entity.pdbx_description
1 polymer ?
#
loop_
_entity_poly.entity_id
_entity_poly.type
_entity_poly.pdbx_seq_one_letter_code
_entity_poly.pdbx_strand_id
1 'polypeptide(L)'
;MTDKNMPTIINSTEGTNKMVEKYLQEIDDEEDSADEEETTVNTSAQSLGLRAQKKLLGKISSKSVAKIFIDETSSRVLDNLHKLTRAYSDSKKEADKLLKSIIKTIVKLGILYKNDLFNEYESKCIDEFHNRFHSLAKAVVTFYEVDFTYDRVFLARMCKECQDLVHKIISTHLSQKSHIRIDYIFNTLSNLQFIDYVFNSNSTLNRAIVKDIVQDMNRLMDSGLL
;
A
#
# COMPACT_ATOMS: atom_id res chain seq x y z
N MET A 1 -5.34 -59.52 4.81
CA MET A 1 -4.15 -59.34 3.96
C MET A 1 -4.44 -58.16 3.05
N THR A 2 -4.29 -56.95 3.59
CA THR A 2 -3.09 -56.09 3.45
C THR A 2 -2.96 -55.47 2.06
N ASP A 3 -3.60 -54.32 1.96
CA ASP A 3 -2.98 -53.02 1.65
C ASP A 3 -2.48 -52.76 0.22
N LYS A 4 -2.99 -51.66 -0.35
CA LYS A 4 -2.23 -50.76 -1.21
C LYS A 4 -2.96 -49.43 -1.34
N ASN A 5 -2.69 -48.57 -0.36
CA ASN A 5 -2.44 -47.13 -0.51
C ASN A 5 -2.86 -46.52 -1.85
N MET A 6 -4.08 -46.00 -1.89
CA MET A 6 -4.42 -44.93 -2.83
C MET A 6 -3.66 -43.68 -2.36
N PRO A 7 -2.81 -43.05 -3.18
CA PRO A 7 -2.17 -41.82 -2.76
C PRO A 7 -3.25 -40.77 -2.57
N THR A 8 -3.45 -40.34 -1.33
CA THR A 8 -4.16 -39.11 -1.01
C THR A 8 -3.46 -38.02 -1.80
N ILE A 9 -4.08 -37.55 -2.88
CA ILE A 9 -3.67 -36.31 -3.54
C ILE A 9 -3.95 -35.23 -2.51
N ILE A 10 -2.94 -34.89 -1.71
CA ILE A 10 -2.95 -33.68 -0.90
C ILE A 10 -3.13 -32.57 -1.92
N ASN A 11 -4.32 -31.95 -1.94
CA ASN A 11 -4.68 -30.91 -2.90
C ASN A 11 -3.54 -29.89 -2.97
N SER A 12 -2.87 -29.80 -4.12
CA SER A 12 -1.75 -28.86 -4.31
C SER A 12 -2.16 -27.43 -3.97
N THR A 13 -3.44 -27.09 -4.14
CA THR A 13 -4.05 -25.81 -3.75
C THR A 13 -4.06 -25.59 -2.24
N GLU A 14 -4.32 -26.62 -1.43
CA GLU A 14 -4.38 -26.49 0.03
C GLU A 14 -2.98 -26.34 0.65
N GLY A 15 -1.99 -27.02 0.06
CA GLY A 15 -0.57 -26.85 0.41
C GLY A 15 -0.04 -25.45 0.08
N THR A 16 -0.41 -24.92 -1.11
CA THR A 16 -0.07 -23.54 -1.51
C THR A 16 -0.72 -22.51 -0.60
N ASN A 17 -1.99 -22.69 -0.23
CA ASN A 17 -2.70 -21.74 0.65
C ASN A 17 -2.06 -21.67 2.04
N LYS A 18 -1.73 -22.81 2.66
CA LYS A 18 -1.02 -22.84 3.97
C LYS A 18 0.35 -22.17 3.92
N MET A 19 1.07 -22.28 2.79
CA MET A 19 2.35 -21.61 2.59
C MET A 19 2.17 -20.08 2.49
N VAL A 20 1.15 -19.61 1.77
CA VAL A 20 0.83 -18.18 1.64
C VAL A 20 0.40 -17.58 2.98
N GLU A 21 -0.49 -18.26 3.73
CA GLU A 21 -0.91 -17.83 5.06
C GLU A 21 0.27 -17.69 6.03
N LYS A 22 1.15 -18.70 6.09
CA LYS A 22 2.37 -18.64 6.91
C LYS A 22 3.24 -17.44 6.53
N TYR A 23 3.36 -17.15 5.24
CA TYR A 23 4.19 -16.04 4.78
C TYR A 23 3.57 -14.67 5.09
N LEU A 24 2.24 -14.52 4.96
CA LEU A 24 1.52 -13.30 5.35
C LEU A 24 1.66 -13.03 6.86
N GLN A 25 1.71 -14.08 7.67
CA GLN A 25 1.98 -14.02 9.11
C GLN A 25 3.44 -13.60 9.40
N GLU A 26 4.42 -14.14 8.68
CA GLU A 26 5.83 -13.71 8.82
C GLU A 26 6.03 -12.22 8.49
N ILE A 27 5.27 -11.64 7.56
CA ILE A 27 5.28 -10.18 7.28
C ILE A 27 4.73 -9.38 8.47
N ASP A 28 3.80 -9.96 9.23
CA ASP A 28 3.25 -9.34 10.43
C ASP A 28 4.19 -9.36 11.63
N ASP A 29 5.01 -10.40 11.74
CA ASP A 29 5.84 -10.63 12.92
C ASP A 29 7.24 -9.99 12.82
N GLU A 30 7.66 -9.56 11.62
CA GLU A 30 8.91 -8.81 11.42
C GLU A 30 8.96 -7.43 12.09
N GLU A 31 7.86 -6.98 12.72
CA GLU A 31 7.75 -5.65 13.31
C GLU A 31 8.15 -5.61 14.80
N ASP A 32 8.11 -6.74 15.52
CA ASP A 32 8.41 -6.76 16.97
C ASP A 32 9.91 -6.80 17.30
N SER A 33 10.81 -6.90 16.31
CA SER A 33 12.27 -6.97 16.52
C SER A 33 13.07 -5.78 15.98
N ALA A 34 12.43 -4.82 15.31
CA ALA A 34 13.11 -3.73 14.62
C ALA A 34 13.04 -2.37 15.34
N ASP A 35 12.47 -2.32 16.55
CA ASP A 35 12.30 -1.08 17.31
C ASP A 35 13.60 -0.51 17.91
N GLU A 36 14.76 -1.19 17.77
CA GLU A 36 16.01 -0.74 18.41
C GLU A 36 17.20 -0.41 17.48
N GLU A 37 17.21 -0.75 16.19
CA GLU A 37 18.35 -0.41 15.31
C GLU A 37 17.91 -0.02 13.89
N GLU A 38 17.58 1.25 13.65
CA GLU A 38 17.69 1.81 12.30
C GLU A 38 18.40 3.17 12.35
N THR A 39 19.72 3.09 12.55
CA THR A 39 20.67 4.18 12.38
C THR A 39 20.71 4.59 10.90
N THR A 40 20.46 5.88 10.63
CA THR A 40 20.96 6.69 9.49
C THR A 40 20.80 6.21 8.03
N VAL A 41 20.10 5.13 7.72
CA VAL A 41 19.76 4.80 6.32
C VAL A 41 18.52 5.59 5.90
N ASN A 42 18.64 6.32 4.78
CA ASN A 42 17.54 7.08 4.20
C ASN A 42 16.44 6.12 3.74
N THR A 43 15.31 6.10 4.44
CA THR A 43 14.15 5.25 4.12
C THR A 43 13.55 5.70 2.79
N SER A 44 13.51 4.83 1.78
CA SER A 44 12.83 5.11 0.49
C SER A 44 11.91 3.97 0.09
N ALA A 45 10.80 4.30 -0.57
CA ALA A 45 9.83 3.35 -1.10
C ALA A 45 10.50 2.36 -2.05
N GLN A 46 11.42 2.84 -2.90
CA GLN A 46 12.17 2.00 -3.82
C GLN A 46 13.04 0.97 -3.09
N SER A 47 13.77 1.38 -2.04
CA SER A 47 14.62 0.47 -1.28
C SER A 47 13.81 -0.56 -0.49
N LEU A 48 12.69 -0.14 0.11
CA LEU A 48 11.76 -1.03 0.81
C LEU A 48 11.10 -2.02 -0.16
N GLY A 49 10.65 -1.56 -1.33
CA GLY A 49 10.09 -2.40 -2.39
C GLY A 49 11.08 -3.45 -2.89
N LEU A 50 12.35 -3.07 -3.11
CA LEU A 50 13.42 -3.99 -3.51
C LEU A 50 13.74 -5.02 -2.42
N ARG A 51 13.77 -4.61 -1.14
CA ARG A 51 13.94 -5.54 0.00
C ARG A 51 12.79 -6.56 0.06
N ALA A 52 11.55 -6.08 -0.08
CA ALA A 52 10.38 -6.95 -0.13
C ALA A 52 10.44 -7.93 -1.31
N GLN A 53 10.82 -7.47 -2.50
CA GLN A 53 10.99 -8.31 -3.69
C GLN A 53 12.07 -9.40 -3.50
N LYS A 54 13.25 -9.04 -2.98
CA LYS A 54 14.32 -10.01 -2.69
C LYS A 54 13.86 -11.09 -1.71
N LYS A 55 13.10 -10.69 -0.69
CA LYS A 55 12.55 -11.62 0.30
C LYS A 55 11.51 -12.57 -0.32
N LEU A 56 10.64 -12.05 -1.19
CA LEU A 56 9.65 -12.84 -1.93
C LEU A 56 10.32 -13.92 -2.80
N LEU A 57 11.37 -13.54 -3.54
CA LEU A 57 12.13 -14.45 -4.41
C LEU A 57 12.79 -15.60 -3.66
N GLY A 58 13.21 -15.38 -2.41
CA GLY A 58 13.86 -16.41 -1.60
C GLY A 58 12.91 -17.44 -0.97
N LYS A 59 11.59 -17.14 -0.92
CA LYS A 59 10.62 -17.94 -0.15
C LYS A 59 9.49 -18.51 -1.01
N ILE A 60 9.11 -17.88 -2.11
CA ILE A 60 8.03 -18.35 -2.98
C ILE A 60 8.65 -18.88 -4.28
N SER A 61 8.55 -20.19 -4.50
CA SER A 61 9.17 -20.89 -5.65
C SER A 61 8.60 -20.49 -7.01
N SER A 62 7.54 -19.67 -7.08
CA SER A 62 6.97 -19.22 -8.35
C SER A 62 7.61 -17.90 -8.80
N LYS A 63 8.39 -17.98 -9.89
CA LYS A 63 9.05 -16.84 -10.57
C LYS A 63 8.10 -15.69 -10.98
N SER A 64 6.78 -15.88 -10.87
CA SER A 64 5.73 -14.96 -11.32
C SER A 64 5.38 -13.85 -10.31
N VAL A 65 5.61 -14.06 -9.00
CA VAL A 65 5.25 -13.11 -7.93
C VAL A 65 6.22 -11.91 -7.86
N ALA A 66 7.39 -12.01 -8.50
CA ALA A 66 8.49 -11.08 -8.31
C ALA A 66 8.52 -9.89 -9.29
N LYS A 67 7.51 -9.70 -10.16
CA LYS A 67 7.44 -8.47 -10.95
C LYS A 67 7.02 -7.34 -10.01
N ILE A 68 7.98 -6.46 -9.72
CA ILE A 68 7.96 -5.37 -8.74
C ILE A 68 6.57 -4.71 -8.65
N PHE A 69 5.93 -4.78 -7.47
CA PHE A 69 4.63 -4.15 -7.21
C PHE A 69 4.69 -2.62 -7.11
N ILE A 70 5.88 -2.03 -7.07
CA ILE A 70 6.10 -0.59 -6.94
C ILE A 70 7.12 -0.16 -7.99
N ASP A 71 6.63 0.28 -9.14
CA ASP A 71 7.48 0.80 -10.20
C ASP A 71 8.19 2.10 -9.75
N GLU A 72 9.08 2.61 -10.60
CA GLU A 72 9.87 3.80 -10.29
C GLU A 72 8.98 5.04 -10.06
N THR A 73 7.90 5.19 -10.81
CA THR A 73 6.96 6.30 -10.70
C THR A 73 6.16 6.21 -9.41
N SER A 74 5.62 5.03 -9.09
CA SER A 74 4.97 4.78 -7.79
C SER A 74 5.92 5.02 -6.61
N SER A 75 7.20 4.65 -6.75
CA SER A 75 8.20 4.88 -5.72
C SER A 75 8.41 6.38 -5.44
N ARG A 76 8.50 7.21 -6.48
CA ARG A 76 8.66 8.66 -6.32
C ARG A 76 7.44 9.32 -5.67
N VAL A 77 6.22 8.88 -6.00
CA VAL A 77 5.00 9.33 -5.32
C VAL A 77 5.08 9.04 -3.81
N LEU A 78 5.44 7.82 -3.44
CA LEU A 78 5.55 7.40 -2.04
C LEU A 78 6.70 8.09 -1.29
N ASP A 79 7.84 8.33 -1.95
CA ASP A 79 8.96 9.08 -1.37
C ASP A 79 8.61 10.55 -1.11
N ASN A 80 7.84 11.17 -2.02
CA ASN A 80 7.37 12.53 -1.83
C ASN A 80 6.27 12.62 -0.76
N LEU A 81 5.39 11.61 -0.67
CA LEU A 81 4.46 11.48 0.46
C LEU A 81 5.22 11.38 1.79
N HIS A 82 6.27 10.57 1.86
CA HIS A 82 7.13 10.46 3.05
C HIS A 82 7.74 11.81 3.45
N LYS A 83 8.26 12.58 2.48
CA LYS A 83 8.78 13.94 2.74
C LYS A 83 7.71 14.87 3.32
N LEU A 84 6.49 14.85 2.77
CA LEU A 84 5.37 15.66 3.28
C LEU A 84 4.98 15.23 4.70
N THR A 85 4.85 13.93 4.97
CA THR A 85 4.52 13.42 6.30
C THR A 85 5.60 13.75 7.32
N ARG A 86 6.88 13.66 6.94
CA ARG A 86 7.99 14.04 7.82
C ARG A 86 7.96 15.52 8.15
N ALA A 87 7.74 16.36 7.16
CA ALA A 87 7.71 17.81 7.33
C ALA A 87 6.48 18.29 8.10
N TYR A 88 5.34 17.58 7.99
CA TYR A 88 4.13 17.85 8.76
C TYR A 88 4.23 17.41 10.22
N SER A 89 4.69 16.18 10.46
CA SER A 89 4.73 15.58 11.81
C SER A 89 5.94 15.97 12.63
N ASP A 90 6.94 16.62 12.01
CA ASP A 90 8.29 16.84 12.56
C ASP A 90 8.92 15.54 13.10
N SER A 91 8.55 14.39 12.52
CA SER A 91 8.95 13.08 12.99
C SER A 91 9.31 12.16 11.83
N LYS A 92 10.61 11.86 11.71
CA LYS A 92 11.09 10.82 10.78
C LYS A 92 10.45 9.46 11.13
N LYS A 93 10.27 9.17 12.41
CA LYS A 93 9.68 7.91 12.89
C LYS A 93 8.25 7.73 12.36
N GLU A 94 7.40 8.76 12.45
CA GLU A 94 6.03 8.70 11.94
C GLU A 94 5.99 8.60 10.41
N ALA A 95 6.85 9.33 9.71
CA ALA A 95 6.94 9.22 8.25
C ALA A 95 7.39 7.83 7.79
N ASP A 96 8.41 7.26 8.44
CA ASP A 96 8.89 5.90 8.16
C ASP A 96 7.82 4.86 8.45
N LYS A 97 7.08 5.02 9.56
CA LYS A 97 5.97 4.13 9.94
C LYS A 97 4.86 4.16 8.90
N LEU A 98 4.48 5.34 8.40
CA LEU A 98 3.48 5.48 7.35
C LEU A 98 3.92 4.78 6.07
N LEU A 99 5.14 5.06 5.62
CA LEU A 99 5.68 4.44 4.41
C LEU A 99 5.76 2.92 4.55
N LYS A 100 6.33 2.40 5.65
CA LYS A 100 6.39 0.96 5.94
C LYS A 100 4.99 0.32 5.93
N SER A 101 4.00 0.98 6.53
CA SER A 101 2.61 0.50 6.55
C SER A 101 2.04 0.38 5.13
N ILE A 102 2.23 1.40 4.29
CA ILE A 102 1.79 1.38 2.88
C ILE A 102 2.45 0.23 2.11
N ILE A 103 3.78 0.10 2.19
CA ILE A 103 4.53 -0.94 1.49
C ILE A 103 4.05 -2.34 1.93
N LYS A 104 3.87 -2.57 3.23
CA LYS A 104 3.38 -3.85 3.75
C LYS A 104 1.98 -4.18 3.23
N THR A 105 1.07 -3.21 3.23
CA THR A 105 -0.29 -3.40 2.70
C THR A 105 -0.27 -3.74 1.21
N ILE A 106 0.51 -3.01 0.39
CA ILE A 106 0.66 -3.28 -1.04
C ILE A 106 1.23 -4.68 -1.28
N VAL A 107 2.28 -5.06 -0.56
CA VAL A 107 2.93 -6.38 -0.70
C VAL A 107 1.95 -7.50 -0.37
N LYS A 108 1.18 -7.38 0.72
CA LYS A 108 0.19 -8.38 1.12
C LYS A 108 -0.93 -8.52 0.09
N LEU A 109 -1.51 -7.40 -0.35
CA LEU A 109 -2.53 -7.41 -1.42
C LEU A 109 -1.99 -8.02 -2.71
N GLY A 110 -0.74 -7.69 -3.07
CA GLY A 110 -0.07 -8.26 -4.23
C GLY A 110 0.11 -9.78 -4.14
N ILE A 111 0.47 -10.30 -2.97
CA ILE A 111 0.56 -11.75 -2.74
C ILE A 111 -0.80 -12.42 -2.88
N LEU A 112 -1.86 -11.86 -2.27
CA LEU A 112 -3.22 -12.38 -2.39
C LEU A 112 -3.68 -12.41 -3.85
N TYR A 113 -3.48 -11.29 -4.57
CA TYR A 113 -3.83 -11.16 -5.99
C TYR A 113 -3.09 -12.18 -6.86
N LYS A 114 -1.78 -12.36 -6.65
CA LYS A 114 -0.96 -13.28 -7.47
C LYS A 114 -1.21 -14.76 -7.23
N ASN A 115 -1.85 -15.10 -6.12
CA ASN A 115 -2.20 -16.49 -5.79
C ASN A 115 -3.69 -16.77 -5.98
N ASP A 116 -4.42 -15.87 -6.67
CA ASP A 116 -5.84 -16.01 -6.98
C ASP A 116 -6.69 -16.32 -5.73
N LEU A 117 -6.35 -15.67 -4.60
CA LEU A 117 -7.00 -15.95 -3.30
C LEU A 117 -8.29 -15.15 -3.08
N PHE A 118 -8.58 -14.17 -3.94
CA PHE A 118 -9.78 -13.37 -3.83
C PHE A 118 -11.00 -14.11 -4.38
N ASN A 119 -12.10 -14.09 -3.63
CA ASN A 119 -13.40 -14.55 -4.12
C ASN A 119 -14.11 -13.47 -4.96
N GLU A 120 -15.24 -13.82 -5.58
CA GLU A 120 -15.98 -12.91 -6.47
C GLU A 120 -16.41 -11.60 -5.79
N TYR A 121 -16.80 -11.64 -4.51
CA TYR A 121 -17.17 -10.43 -3.77
C TYR A 121 -15.95 -9.53 -3.55
N GLU A 122 -14.82 -10.12 -3.14
CA GLU A 122 -13.56 -9.39 -2.95
C GLU A 122 -13.04 -8.81 -4.27
N SER A 123 -13.14 -9.54 -5.39
CA SER A 123 -12.81 -9.03 -6.72
C SER A 123 -13.65 -7.80 -7.09
N LYS A 124 -14.96 -7.81 -6.82
CA LYS A 124 -15.82 -6.63 -7.03
C LYS A 124 -15.38 -5.45 -6.15
N CYS A 125 -15.01 -5.71 -4.90
CA CYS A 125 -14.47 -4.66 -4.02
C CYS A 125 -13.13 -4.12 -4.53
N ILE A 126 -12.27 -4.94 -5.14
CA ILE A 126 -11.02 -4.51 -5.79
C ILE A 126 -11.32 -3.58 -6.97
N ASP A 127 -12.26 -3.95 -7.83
CA ASP A 127 -12.67 -3.10 -8.97
C ASP A 127 -13.25 -1.76 -8.49
N GLU A 128 -14.08 -1.78 -7.45
CA GLU A 128 -14.63 -0.57 -6.84
C GLU A 128 -13.52 0.28 -6.19
N PHE A 129 -12.57 -0.35 -5.50
CA PHE A 129 -11.40 0.33 -4.92
C PHE A 129 -10.57 1.01 -5.99
N HIS A 130 -10.25 0.32 -7.09
CA HIS A 130 -9.51 0.88 -8.21
C HIS A 130 -10.20 2.14 -8.76
N ASN A 131 -11.50 2.06 -9.04
CA ASN A 131 -12.27 3.20 -9.55
C ASN A 131 -12.31 4.37 -8.54
N ARG A 132 -12.43 4.08 -7.24
CA ARG A 132 -12.47 5.12 -6.20
C ARG A 132 -11.10 5.76 -5.99
N PHE A 133 -10.04 4.97 -6.02
CA PHE A 133 -8.67 5.44 -5.91
C PHE A 133 -8.26 6.29 -7.11
N HIS A 134 -8.62 5.87 -8.33
CA HIS A 134 -8.43 6.67 -9.54
C HIS A 134 -9.16 8.02 -9.45
N SER A 135 -10.41 8.01 -8.96
CA SER A 135 -11.17 9.25 -8.74
C SER A 135 -10.52 10.16 -7.68
N LEU A 136 -10.00 9.58 -6.59
CA LEU A 136 -9.27 10.30 -5.55
C LEU A 136 -8.00 10.93 -6.12
N ALA A 137 -7.26 10.19 -6.95
CA ALA A 137 -6.07 10.70 -7.60
C ALA A 137 -6.36 11.88 -8.51
N LYS A 138 -7.41 11.78 -9.32
CA LYS A 138 -7.88 12.89 -10.16
C LYS A 138 -8.30 14.11 -9.35
N ALA A 139 -8.94 13.91 -8.20
CA ALA A 139 -9.29 15.01 -7.29
C ALA A 139 -8.03 15.70 -6.74
N VAL A 140 -7.02 14.94 -6.32
CA VAL A 140 -5.72 15.48 -5.86
C VAL A 140 -5.06 16.33 -6.96
N VAL A 141 -5.03 15.84 -8.19
CA VAL A 141 -4.51 16.58 -9.35
C VAL A 141 -5.31 17.87 -9.57
N THR A 142 -6.64 17.76 -9.62
CA THR A 142 -7.53 18.92 -9.86
C THR A 142 -7.37 19.99 -8.80
N PHE A 143 -7.28 19.61 -7.52
CA PHE A 143 -7.15 20.55 -6.41
C PHE A 143 -5.79 21.25 -6.36
N TYR A 144 -4.77 20.67 -6.99
CA TYR A 144 -3.47 21.31 -7.16
C TYR A 144 -3.44 22.25 -8.38
N GLU A 145 -4.04 21.83 -9.50
CA GLU A 145 -3.94 22.53 -10.79
C GLU A 145 -4.99 23.62 -11.00
N VAL A 146 -6.15 23.52 -10.34
CA VAL A 146 -7.29 24.40 -10.58
C VAL A 146 -7.60 25.23 -9.33
N ASP A 147 -7.43 26.54 -9.44
CA ASP A 147 -7.73 27.49 -8.37
C ASP A 147 -9.19 27.38 -7.89
N PHE A 148 -9.40 27.64 -6.60
CA PHE A 148 -10.71 27.66 -5.94
C PHE A 148 -11.51 26.35 -5.95
N THR A 149 -10.91 25.21 -6.32
CA THR A 149 -11.57 23.89 -6.28
C THR A 149 -11.32 23.10 -4.99
N TYR A 150 -10.29 23.48 -4.22
CA TYR A 150 -9.83 22.74 -3.05
C TYR A 150 -10.92 22.52 -1.99
N ASP A 151 -11.18 21.24 -1.66
CA ASP A 151 -12.06 20.82 -0.58
C ASP A 151 -11.44 19.67 0.23
N ARG A 152 -10.88 20.01 1.40
CA ARG A 152 -10.27 19.04 2.31
C ARG A 152 -11.24 17.97 2.84
N VAL A 153 -12.51 18.32 3.03
CA VAL A 153 -13.52 17.40 3.58
C VAL A 153 -13.89 16.38 2.52
N PHE A 154 -14.00 16.83 1.26
CA PHE A 154 -14.18 15.94 0.12
C PHE A 154 -13.03 14.92 0.00
N LEU A 155 -11.76 15.36 0.01
CA LEU A 155 -10.62 14.44 -0.04
C LEU A 155 -10.60 13.46 1.14
N ALA A 156 -10.82 13.95 2.36
CA ALA A 156 -10.83 13.09 3.54
C ALA A 156 -11.90 12.00 3.44
N ARG A 157 -13.09 12.34 2.94
CA ARG A 157 -14.17 11.37 2.69
C ARG A 157 -13.79 10.34 1.63
N MET A 158 -13.18 10.76 0.52
CA MET A 158 -12.71 9.82 -0.51
C MET A 158 -11.65 8.85 0.01
N CYS A 159 -10.74 9.32 0.87
CA CYS A 159 -9.79 8.47 1.58
C CYS A 159 -10.51 7.44 2.45
N LYS A 160 -11.58 7.82 3.17
CA LYS A 160 -12.37 6.88 3.99
C LYS A 160 -13.13 5.85 3.18
N GLU A 161 -13.70 6.24 2.06
CA GLU A 161 -14.37 5.28 1.17
C GLU A 161 -13.36 4.26 0.59
N CYS A 162 -12.13 4.69 0.26
CA CYS A 162 -11.06 3.77 -0.11
C CYS A 162 -10.68 2.84 1.06
N GLN A 163 -10.57 3.37 2.29
CA GLN A 163 -10.27 2.58 3.49
C GLN A 163 -11.28 1.45 3.71
N ASP A 164 -12.57 1.77 3.63
CA ASP A 164 -13.66 0.81 3.83
C ASP A 164 -13.60 -0.33 2.80
N LEU A 165 -13.27 -0.01 1.55
CA LEU A 165 -13.09 -1.00 0.49
C LEU A 165 -11.88 -1.90 0.76
N VAL A 166 -10.74 -1.35 1.17
CA VAL A 166 -9.57 -2.16 1.53
C VAL A 166 -9.88 -3.11 2.68
N HIS A 167 -10.60 -2.65 3.72
CA HIS A 167 -11.03 -3.54 4.81
C HIS A 167 -11.92 -4.69 4.33
N LYS A 168 -12.86 -4.43 3.41
CA LYS A 168 -13.69 -5.50 2.83
C LYS A 168 -12.83 -6.52 2.08
N ILE A 169 -11.88 -6.05 1.27
CA ILE A 169 -10.97 -6.89 0.47
C ILE A 169 -10.15 -7.84 1.35
N ILE A 170 -9.67 -7.37 2.51
CA ILE A 170 -8.72 -8.13 3.34
C ILE A 170 -9.35 -8.90 4.49
N SER A 171 -10.65 -8.69 4.76
CA SER A 171 -11.34 -9.13 5.99
C SER A 171 -11.26 -10.63 6.31
N THR A 172 -11.13 -11.47 5.28
CA THR A 172 -11.08 -12.94 5.37
C THR A 172 -9.66 -13.49 5.29
N HIS A 173 -8.68 -12.65 4.91
CA HIS A 173 -7.34 -13.08 4.51
C HIS A 173 -6.24 -12.62 5.45
N LEU A 174 -6.39 -11.42 6.04
CA LEU A 174 -5.33 -10.77 6.77
C LEU A 174 -5.67 -10.59 8.25
N SER A 175 -4.62 -10.54 9.06
CA SER A 175 -4.73 -10.37 10.51
C SER A 175 -5.27 -9.00 10.94
N GLN A 176 -5.70 -8.92 12.19
CA GLN A 176 -6.06 -7.64 12.84
C GLN A 176 -4.92 -6.61 12.79
N LYS A 177 -3.64 -7.06 12.83
CA LYS A 177 -2.48 -6.18 12.65
C LYS A 177 -2.54 -5.45 11.29
N SER A 178 -3.00 -6.12 10.24
CA SER A 178 -3.14 -5.51 8.90
C SER A 178 -4.25 -4.47 8.86
N HIS A 179 -5.39 -4.73 9.53
CA HIS A 179 -6.46 -3.74 9.69
C HIS A 179 -5.96 -2.48 10.41
N ILE A 180 -5.23 -2.63 11.52
CA ILE A 180 -4.65 -1.48 12.25
C ILE A 180 -3.70 -0.67 11.37
N ARG A 181 -2.91 -1.31 10.50
CA ARG A 181 -2.03 -0.60 9.56
C ARG A 181 -2.83 0.18 8.52
N ILE A 182 -3.89 -0.40 7.97
CA ILE A 182 -4.79 0.28 7.02
C ILE A 182 -5.45 1.49 7.69
N ASP A 183 -5.93 1.33 8.93
CA ASP A 183 -6.45 2.44 9.73
C ASP A 183 -5.42 3.55 9.88
N TYR A 184 -4.19 3.22 10.26
CA TYR A 184 -3.11 4.20 10.42
C TYR A 184 -2.82 4.96 9.12
N ILE A 185 -2.76 4.26 7.98
CA ILE A 185 -2.54 4.88 6.66
C ILE A 185 -3.65 5.88 6.36
N PHE A 186 -4.91 5.42 6.34
CA PHE A 186 -6.01 6.25 5.90
C PHE A 186 -6.41 7.30 6.93
N ASN A 187 -6.19 7.09 8.24
CA ASN A 187 -6.35 8.15 9.25
C ASN A 187 -5.34 9.28 9.06
N THR A 188 -4.10 8.97 8.68
CA THR A 188 -3.09 9.98 8.37
C THR A 188 -3.47 10.75 7.11
N LEU A 189 -3.82 10.03 6.03
CA LEU A 189 -4.16 10.64 4.74
C LEU A 189 -5.49 11.40 4.74
N SER A 190 -6.42 11.04 5.64
CA SER A 190 -7.70 11.75 5.81
C SER A 190 -7.67 12.84 6.90
N ASN A 191 -6.51 13.09 7.52
CA ASN A 191 -6.41 14.12 8.54
C ASN A 191 -6.53 15.51 7.88
N LEU A 192 -7.52 16.30 8.31
CA LEU A 192 -7.81 17.59 7.66
C LEU A 192 -6.62 18.57 7.74
N GLN A 193 -5.89 18.59 8.86
CA GLN A 193 -4.71 19.45 9.02
C GLN A 193 -3.54 18.99 8.14
N PHE A 194 -3.38 17.68 7.96
CA PHE A 194 -2.42 17.14 7.00
C PHE A 194 -2.81 17.53 5.57
N ILE A 195 -4.08 17.39 5.19
CA ILE A 195 -4.56 17.80 3.86
C ILE A 195 -4.37 19.32 3.65
N ASP A 196 -4.66 20.16 4.64
CA ASP A 196 -4.38 21.60 4.58
C ASP A 196 -2.88 21.87 4.42
N TYR A 197 -2.03 21.13 5.13
CA TYR A 197 -0.59 21.27 5.03
C TYR A 197 -0.09 20.92 3.62
N VAL A 198 -0.57 19.81 3.05
CA VAL A 198 -0.21 19.36 1.70
C VAL A 198 -0.58 20.42 0.66
N PHE A 199 -1.81 20.93 0.70
CA PHE A 199 -2.31 21.92 -0.26
C PHE A 199 -2.05 23.38 0.15
N ASN A 200 -1.14 23.64 1.10
CA ASN A 200 -0.82 24.98 1.54
C ASN A 200 -0.13 25.78 0.43
N SER A 201 -0.89 26.69 -0.20
CA SER A 201 -0.42 27.54 -1.29
C SER A 201 0.72 28.47 -0.90
N ASN A 202 0.88 28.80 0.38
CA ASN A 202 1.92 29.71 0.88
C ASN A 202 3.27 29.00 1.11
N SER A 203 3.31 27.67 1.12
CA SER A 203 4.55 26.92 1.28
C SER A 203 5.14 26.55 -0.08
N THR A 204 6.20 27.25 -0.49
CA THR A 204 6.94 26.95 -1.74
C THR A 204 7.50 25.53 -1.75
N LEU A 205 7.95 25.04 -0.60
CA LEU A 205 8.47 23.68 -0.44
C LEU A 205 7.37 22.63 -0.69
N ASN A 206 6.22 22.78 -0.03
CA ASN A 206 5.10 21.84 -0.18
C ASN A 206 4.58 21.87 -1.61
N ARG A 207 4.43 23.07 -2.19
CA ARG A 207 4.02 23.27 -3.58
C ARG A 207 4.94 22.54 -4.57
N ALA A 208 6.25 22.54 -4.35
CA ALA A 208 7.20 21.81 -5.18
C ALA A 208 7.05 20.29 -5.04
N ILE A 209 6.95 19.78 -3.81
CA ILE A 209 6.79 18.33 -3.56
C ILE A 209 5.45 17.82 -4.13
N VAL A 210 4.36 18.56 -3.93
CA VAL A 210 3.03 18.20 -4.47
C VAL A 210 3.03 18.28 -5.99
N LYS A 211 3.77 19.21 -6.59
CA LYS A 211 3.95 19.25 -8.06
C LYS A 211 4.50 17.92 -8.57
N ASP A 212 5.57 17.43 -7.94
CA ASP A 212 6.21 16.17 -8.35
C ASP A 212 5.26 14.99 -8.18
N ILE A 213 4.49 14.96 -7.07
CA ILE A 213 3.42 13.97 -6.85
C ILE A 213 2.38 14.03 -7.97
N VAL A 214 1.84 15.21 -8.29
CA VAL A 214 0.82 15.39 -9.32
C VAL A 214 1.31 14.97 -10.70
N GLN A 215 2.56 15.31 -11.05
CA GLN A 215 3.16 14.88 -12.30
C GLN A 215 3.28 13.37 -12.40
N ASP A 216 3.73 12.70 -11.34
CA ASP A 216 3.85 11.24 -11.32
C ASP A 216 2.48 10.54 -11.23
N MET A 217 1.49 11.11 -10.53
CA MET A 217 0.11 10.61 -10.52
C MET A 217 -0.54 10.68 -11.90
N ASN A 218 -0.36 11.78 -12.63
CA ASN A 218 -0.83 11.88 -14.02
C ASN A 218 -0.21 10.79 -14.90
N ARG A 219 1.12 10.56 -14.80
CA ARG A 219 1.78 9.47 -15.53
C ARG A 219 1.23 8.08 -15.19
N LEU A 220 0.94 7.84 -13.93
CA LEU A 220 0.37 6.56 -13.48
C LEU A 220 -1.05 6.36 -14.02
N MET A 221 -1.89 7.41 -14.01
CA MET A 221 -3.23 7.37 -14.60
C MET A 221 -3.17 7.17 -16.13
N ASP A 222 -2.29 7.88 -16.83
CA ASP A 222 -2.14 7.77 -18.29
C ASP A 222 -1.62 6.38 -18.73
N SER A 223 -0.83 5.73 -17.88
CA SER A 223 -0.32 4.36 -18.13
C SER A 223 -1.28 3.25 -17.72
N GLY A 224 -2.42 3.59 -17.11
CA GLY A 224 -3.40 2.62 -16.61
C GLY A 224 -2.90 1.81 -15.41
N LEU A 225 -1.90 2.33 -14.68
CA LEU A 225 -1.36 1.70 -13.46
C LEU A 225 -2.06 2.20 -12.18
N LEU A 226 -3.00 3.14 -12.30
CA LEU A 226 -3.69 3.80 -11.18
C LEU A 226 -5.19 3.97 -11.43
#